data_AF-A0A836BKE1-F1
#
_entry.id   AF-A0A836BKE1-F1
#
_cell.length_a   1.000
_cell.length_b   1.000
_cell.length_c   1.000
_cell.angle_alpha   90.00
_cell.angle_beta   90.00
_cell.angle_gamma   90.00
#
_symmetry.space_group_name_H-M   'P 1'
#
loop_
_entity.id
_entity.type
_entity.pdbx_description
1 polymer ?
#
loop_
_entity_poly.entity_id
_entity_poly.type
_entity_poly.pdbx_seq_one_letter_code
_entity_poly.pdbx_strand_id
1 'polypeptide(L)'
;MESCDVRTRAYKNGKTFDECRQIAEKMNLTLQEQIQAKGKVLWTNLLEQADHDEIVYKLTLKYLRRDGFDIGNSKRPEIKSF
;
A
#
# COMPACT_ATOMS: atom_id res chain seq x y z
N MET A 1 17.61 7.59 -25.89
CA MET A 1 16.30 7.83 -25.25
C MET A 1 15.45 6.61 -25.53
N GLU A 2 15.27 5.74 -24.53
CA GLU A 2 14.39 4.58 -24.66
C GLU A 2 12.97 5.09 -24.95
N SER A 3 12.41 4.58 -26.05
CA SER A 3 11.06 4.91 -26.50
C SER A 3 10.06 4.52 -25.41
N CYS A 4 9.41 5.49 -24.79
CA CYS A 4 8.34 5.25 -23.82
C CYS A 4 7.17 4.57 -24.53
N ASP A 5 7.07 3.25 -24.42
CA ASP A 5 5.91 2.49 -24.89
C ASP A 5 4.68 2.89 -24.05
N VAL A 6 3.72 3.53 -24.70
CA VAL A 6 2.50 4.05 -24.07
C VAL A 6 1.62 2.93 -23.51
N ARG A 7 1.81 1.68 -23.93
CA ARG A 7 1.05 0.51 -23.45
C ARG A 7 1.59 -0.06 -22.15
N THR A 8 2.86 0.19 -21.85
CA THR A 8 3.57 -0.26 -20.64
C THR A 8 4.18 0.96 -19.96
N ARG A 9 3.33 1.87 -19.49
CA ARG A 9 3.80 2.91 -18.55
C ARG A 9 4.20 2.23 -17.25
N ALA A 10 5.47 1.85 -17.18
CA ALA A 10 6.14 1.53 -15.95
C ALA A 10 6.01 2.74 -15.02
N TYR A 11 5.38 2.53 -13.88
CA TYR A 11 5.41 3.43 -12.75
C TYR A 11 6.78 3.34 -12.05
N LYS A 12 6.93 4.06 -10.94
CA LYS A 12 8.16 4.04 -10.14
C LYS A 12 8.60 2.58 -9.94
N ASN A 13 9.88 2.29 -10.20
CA ASN A 13 10.50 0.96 -10.15
C ASN A 13 10.18 0.00 -11.32
N GLY A 14 9.72 0.48 -12.48
CA GLY A 14 9.58 -0.39 -13.66
C GLY A 14 8.27 -1.20 -13.74
N LYS A 15 7.40 -1.07 -12.73
CA LYS A 15 6.18 -1.89 -12.56
C LYS A 15 4.98 -1.29 -13.28
N THR A 16 4.10 -2.12 -13.82
CA THR A 16 2.79 -1.71 -14.32
C THR A 16 1.81 -1.44 -13.18
N PHE A 17 0.71 -0.73 -13.47
CA PHE A 17 -0.34 -0.48 -12.47
C PHE A 17 -0.95 -1.79 -11.94
N ASP A 18 -1.10 -2.78 -12.81
CA ASP A 18 -1.68 -4.08 -12.45
C ASP A 18 -0.79 -4.84 -11.47
N GLU A 19 0.53 -4.79 -11.68
CA GLU A 19 1.49 -5.34 -10.71
C GLU A 19 1.42 -4.61 -9.38
N CYS A 20 1.37 -3.26 -9.38
CA CYS A 20 1.18 -2.48 -8.15
C CYS A 20 -0.11 -2.87 -7.41
N ARG A 21 -1.19 -3.13 -8.16
CA ARG A 21 -2.47 -3.59 -7.60
C ARG A 21 -2.35 -4.97 -6.95
N GLN A 22 -1.75 -5.93 -7.64
CA GLN A 22 -1.56 -7.28 -7.12
C GLN A 22 -0.70 -7.27 -5.85
N ILE A 23 0.37 -6.46 -5.84
CA ILE A 23 1.22 -6.28 -4.65
C ILE A 23 0.39 -5.68 -3.51
N ALA A 24 -0.37 -4.63 -3.79
CA ALA A 24 -1.18 -3.96 -2.77
C ALA A 24 -2.26 -4.87 -2.17
N GLU A 25 -2.91 -5.74 -2.97
CA GLU A 25 -3.88 -6.71 -2.46
C GLU A 25 -3.22 -7.78 -1.56
N LYS A 26 -2.04 -8.28 -1.94
CA LYS A 26 -1.27 -9.20 -1.07
C LYS A 26 -0.86 -8.54 0.24
N MET A 27 -0.32 -7.32 0.16
CA MET A 27 0.07 -6.55 1.34
C MET A 27 -1.11 -6.27 2.27
N ASN A 28 -2.29 -5.97 1.71
CA ASN A 28 -3.50 -5.73 2.47
C ASN A 28 -3.83 -6.92 3.39
N LEU A 29 -3.80 -8.15 2.87
CA LEU A 29 -4.03 -9.36 3.68
C LEU A 29 -3.01 -9.49 4.82
N THR A 30 -1.72 -9.33 4.52
CA THR A 30 -0.66 -9.40 5.53
C THR A 30 -0.81 -8.33 6.61
N LEU A 31 -1.20 -7.11 6.23
CA LEU A 31 -1.41 -6.02 7.18
C LEU A 31 -2.64 -6.24 8.06
N GLN A 32 -3.71 -6.82 7.53
CA GLN A 32 -4.87 -7.20 8.33
C GLN A 32 -4.49 -8.18 9.43
N GLU A 33 -3.69 -9.20 9.12
CA GLU A 33 -3.15 -10.15 10.11
C GLU A 33 -2.27 -9.43 11.14
N GLN A 34 -1.40 -8.51 10.71
CA GLN A 34 -0.56 -7.73 11.61
C GLN A 34 -1.37 -6.83 12.54
N ILE A 35 -2.43 -6.20 12.04
CA ILE A 35 -3.33 -5.35 12.83
C ILE A 35 -4.10 -6.21 13.83
N GLN A 36 -4.57 -7.39 13.45
CA GLN A 36 -5.25 -8.31 14.38
C GLN A 36 -4.30 -8.80 15.48
N ALA A 37 -3.05 -9.08 15.16
CA ALA A 37 -2.07 -9.58 16.13
C ALA A 37 -1.52 -8.49 17.06
N LYS A 38 -1.24 -7.29 16.54
CA LYS A 38 -0.55 -6.20 17.29
C LYS A 38 -1.47 -5.04 17.68
N GLY A 39 -2.71 -5.04 17.20
CA GLY A 39 -3.69 -3.96 17.38
C GLY A 39 -3.53 -2.77 16.44
N LYS A 40 -2.31 -2.52 15.92
CA LYS A 40 -2.04 -1.42 14.99
C LYS A 40 -0.76 -1.58 14.16
N VAL A 41 -0.67 -0.81 13.08
CA VAL A 41 0.50 -0.67 12.20
C VAL A 41 0.79 0.80 11.91
N LEU A 42 2.05 1.24 11.97
CA LEU A 42 2.43 2.63 11.64
C LEU A 42 2.58 2.83 10.12
N TRP A 43 2.32 4.05 9.64
CA TRP A 43 2.52 4.38 8.22
C TRP A 43 3.96 4.23 7.77
N THR A 44 4.95 4.47 8.66
CA THR A 44 6.36 4.26 8.36
C THR A 44 6.65 2.81 8.02
N ASN A 45 6.11 1.89 8.83
CA ASN A 45 6.24 0.45 8.60
C ASN A 45 5.55 0.03 7.30
N LEU A 46 4.34 0.57 7.03
CA LEU A 46 3.68 0.34 5.74
C LEU A 46 4.53 0.83 4.55
N LEU A 47 5.14 2.00 4.68
CA LEU A 47 5.97 2.59 3.63
C LEU A 47 7.24 1.76 3.38
N GLU A 48 7.86 1.24 4.44
CA GLU A 48 8.99 0.31 4.36
C GLU A 48 8.59 -1.02 3.71
N GLN A 49 7.46 -1.62 4.11
CA GLN A 49 6.93 -2.83 3.49
C GLN A 49 6.56 -2.63 2.01
N ALA A 50 6.18 -1.41 1.63
CA ALA A 50 5.87 -1.04 0.26
C ALA A 50 7.12 -0.66 -0.55
N ASP A 51 8.34 -0.80 0.00
CA ASP A 51 9.61 -0.43 -0.67
C ASP A 51 9.60 1.01 -1.19
N HIS A 52 9.00 1.93 -0.42
CA HIS A 52 8.83 3.34 -0.81
C HIS A 52 8.16 3.56 -2.19
N ASP A 53 7.37 2.57 -2.64
CA ASP A 53 6.53 2.61 -3.81
C ASP A 53 5.22 3.32 -3.46
N GLU A 54 5.08 4.56 -3.93
CA GLU A 54 3.96 5.42 -3.58
C GLU A 54 2.62 4.86 -4.06
N ILE A 55 2.60 4.11 -5.16
CA ILE A 55 1.36 3.57 -5.73
C ILE A 55 0.90 2.39 -4.91
N VAL A 56 1.82 1.47 -4.62
CA VAL A 56 1.54 0.34 -3.73
C VAL A 56 1.07 0.85 -2.36
N TYR A 57 1.79 1.79 -1.77
CA TYR A 57 1.43 2.43 -0.50
C TYR A 57 0.01 3.00 -0.50
N LYS A 58 -0.32 3.81 -1.52
CA LYS A 58 -1.65 4.44 -1.64
C LYS A 58 -2.76 3.41 -1.90
N LEU A 59 -2.50 2.40 -2.73
CA LEU A 59 -3.47 1.34 -3.01
C LEU A 59 -3.74 0.50 -1.77
N THR A 60 -2.71 0.13 -1.02
CA THR A 60 -2.86 -0.64 0.21
C THR A 60 -3.67 0.13 1.26
N LEU A 61 -3.41 1.43 1.47
CA LEU A 61 -4.25 2.27 2.33
C LEU A 61 -5.71 2.34 1.86
N LYS A 62 -5.92 2.45 0.55
CA LYS A 62 -7.27 2.46 -0.04
C LYS A 62 -8.02 1.15 0.23
N TYR A 63 -7.34 0.00 0.13
CA TYR A 63 -7.93 -1.31 0.40
C TYR A 63 -8.22 -1.53 1.88
N LEU A 64 -7.29 -1.16 2.76
CA LEU A 64 -7.54 -1.20 4.21
C LEU A 64 -8.76 -0.35 4.60
N ARG A 65 -8.89 0.85 4.03
CA ARG A 65 -10.09 1.68 4.27
C ARG A 65 -11.37 1.04 3.72
N ARG A 66 -11.33 0.44 2.53
CA ARG A 66 -12.47 -0.29 1.95
C ARG A 66 -12.91 -1.45 2.84
N ASP A 67 -11.94 -2.12 3.44
CA ASP A 67 -12.14 -3.31 4.26
C ASP A 67 -12.48 -2.96 5.72
N GLY A 68 -12.68 -1.68 6.04
CA GLY A 68 -13.19 -1.23 7.33
C GLY A 68 -12.11 -1.01 8.39
N PHE A 69 -10.90 -0.60 8.01
CA PHE A 69 -9.86 -0.18 8.96
C PHE A 69 -9.79 1.35 9.07
N ASP A 70 -9.47 1.84 10.27
CA ASP A 70 -9.07 3.23 10.49
C ASP A 70 -7.62 3.40 10.05
N ILE A 71 -7.40 4.04 8.91
CA ILE A 71 -6.05 4.29 8.38
C ILE A 71 -5.38 5.54 8.97
N GLY A 72 -6.02 6.24 9.91
CA GLY A 72 -5.45 7.41 10.55
C GLY A 72 -5.35 8.64 9.64
N ASN A 73 -4.47 9.57 10.02
CA ASN A 73 -4.24 10.84 9.30
C ASN A 73 -2.83 11.39 9.60
N SER A 74 -2.48 12.56 9.06
CA SER A 74 -1.16 13.16 9.26
C SER A 74 -0.77 13.44 10.72
N LYS A 75 -1.75 13.63 11.61
CA LYS A 75 -1.51 13.80 13.06
C LYS A 75 -1.41 12.47 13.79
N ARG A 76 -1.99 11.41 13.24
CA ARG A 76 -2.01 10.05 13.79
C ARG A 76 -1.75 9.04 12.66
N PRO A 77 -0.49 8.87 12.22
CA PRO A 77 -0.12 8.02 11.09
C PRO A 77 -0.06 6.54 11.52
N GLU A 78 -1.17 6.04 12.06
CA GLU A 78 -1.36 4.67 12.51
C GLU A 78 -2.62 4.08 11.89
N ILE A 79 -2.56 2.80 11.56
CA ILE A 79 -3.62 2.00 10.99
C ILE A 79 -4.06 1.01 12.06
N LYS A 80 -5.37 0.91 12.31
CA LYS A 80 -5.95 0.03 13.33
C LYS A 80 -7.36 -0.40 12.94
N SER A 81 -7.90 -1.39 13.63
CA SER A 81 -9.34 -1.70 13.57
C SER A 81 -10.15 -0.55 14.20
N PHE A 82 -11.38 -0.34 13.73
CA PHE A 82 -12.33 0.58 14.37
C PHE A 82 -12.71 0.12 15.78
#